data_AF-A0A431KI53-F1
#
_entry.id   AF-A0A431KI53-F1
#
_cell.length_a   1.000
_cell.length_b   1.000
_cell.length_c   1.000
_cell.angle_alpha   90.00
_cell.angle_beta   90.00
_cell.angle_gamma   90.00
#
_symmetry.space_group_name_H-M   'P 1'
#
loop_
_entity.id
_entity.type
_entity.pdbx_description
1 polymer ?
#
loop_
_entity_poly.entity_id
_entity_poly.type
_entity_poly.pdbx_seq_one_letter_code
_entity_poly.pdbx_strand_id
1 'polypeptide(L)'
;TELIEIGVRCVIAAGWEVLDDAAQLFAETFYEHFLDGTNFGESILAARGATFDAFGSSNTWGAYQCYGDPGFVLPRPQRSVAPKAKPANYDHYLAASEVLCELERLTLRARHALALDKDATAYAERHAKALQALCERQGWIGQGNILEAFGALKAEYNRHDDAVDFYRRALAAPDASASRKAEEQLANMLTRRAKVLADTSDTAGALALLDETAAILAVDSRYRPASAERLSLQAAADK
;
A
#
# COMPACT_ATOMS: atom_id res chain seq x y z
N THR A 1 -11.07 22.40 -4.57
CA THR A 1 -9.59 22.37 -4.58
C THR A 1 -9.18 20.96 -4.92
N GLU A 2 -9.09 20.64 -6.21
CA GLU A 2 -8.98 19.24 -6.69
C GLU A 2 -7.77 18.53 -6.07
N LEU A 3 -6.65 19.22 -5.85
CA LEU A 3 -5.45 18.65 -5.23
C LEU A 3 -5.68 18.21 -3.76
N ILE A 4 -6.40 19.01 -2.98
CA ILE A 4 -6.72 18.64 -1.58
C ILE A 4 -7.72 17.48 -1.55
N GLU A 5 -8.67 17.48 -2.49
CA GLU A 5 -9.68 16.42 -2.62
C GLU A 5 -9.09 15.07 -3.03
N ILE A 6 -8.01 15.05 -3.82
CA ILE A 6 -7.25 13.82 -4.14
C ILE A 6 -6.20 13.44 -3.08
N GLY A 7 -6.20 14.11 -1.91
CA GLY A 7 -5.40 13.74 -0.75
C GLY A 7 -4.01 14.41 -0.63
N VAL A 8 -3.74 15.47 -1.38
CA VAL A 8 -2.52 16.27 -1.18
C VAL A 8 -2.57 16.95 0.19
N ARG A 9 -1.50 16.81 0.98
CA ARG A 9 -1.41 17.34 2.35
C ARG A 9 -1.27 18.85 2.43
N CYS A 10 -0.43 19.42 1.57
CA CYS A 10 -0.12 20.85 1.53
C CYS A 10 0.12 21.29 0.07
N VAL A 11 -0.38 22.46 -0.30
CA VAL A 11 -0.23 23.07 -1.64
C VAL A 11 0.22 24.52 -1.49
N ILE A 12 1.22 24.92 -2.28
CA ILE A 12 1.65 26.31 -2.44
C ILE A 12 1.45 26.68 -3.90
N ALA A 13 0.75 27.77 -4.17
CA ALA A 13 0.53 28.28 -5.53
C ALA A 13 0.62 29.81 -5.56
N ALA A 14 1.17 30.36 -6.63
CA ALA A 14 1.14 31.80 -6.84
C ALA A 14 -0.26 32.23 -7.31
N GLY A 15 -0.87 33.20 -6.62
CA GLY A 15 -2.17 33.77 -6.97
C GLY A 15 -2.12 34.84 -8.05
N TRP A 16 -0.92 35.35 -8.36
CA TRP A 16 -0.65 36.33 -9.41
C TRP A 16 0.81 36.23 -9.86
N GLU A 17 1.21 37.09 -10.81
CA GLU A 17 2.57 37.14 -11.35
C GLU A 17 3.63 37.40 -10.27
N VAL A 18 4.76 36.73 -10.37
CA VAL A 18 5.87 36.82 -9.42
C VAL A 18 7.15 37.23 -10.13
N LEU A 19 7.98 38.04 -9.47
CA LEU A 19 9.35 38.31 -9.88
C LEU A 19 10.22 37.06 -9.67
N ASP A 20 10.94 36.61 -10.70
CA ASP A 20 11.73 35.37 -10.70
C ASP A 20 12.74 35.29 -9.54
N ASP A 21 13.59 36.30 -9.36
CA ASP A 21 14.61 36.29 -8.29
C ASP A 21 13.97 36.21 -6.89
N ALA A 22 12.84 36.89 -6.69
CA ALA A 22 12.11 36.85 -5.43
C ALA A 22 11.40 35.50 -5.22
N ALA A 23 10.90 34.89 -6.31
CA ALA A 23 10.30 33.56 -6.29
C ALA A 23 11.33 32.48 -5.99
N GLN A 24 12.54 32.61 -6.52
CA GLN A 24 13.66 31.72 -6.23
C GLN A 24 14.03 31.78 -4.75
N LEU A 25 14.23 32.98 -4.19
CA LEU A 25 14.56 33.13 -2.76
C LEU A 25 13.46 32.55 -1.86
N PHE A 26 12.19 32.78 -2.21
CA PHE A 26 11.06 32.20 -1.49
C PHE A 26 11.15 30.66 -1.48
N ALA A 27 11.34 30.05 -2.65
CA ALA A 27 11.38 28.60 -2.79
C ALA A 27 12.59 28.00 -2.04
N GLU A 28 13.78 28.57 -2.20
CA GLU A 28 15.00 28.11 -1.51
C GLU A 28 14.83 28.15 0.01
N THR A 29 14.39 29.30 0.54
CA THR A 29 14.17 29.48 1.98
C THR A 29 13.11 28.51 2.52
N PHE A 30 12.01 28.33 1.78
CA PHE A 30 10.96 27.39 2.15
C PHE A 30 11.49 25.96 2.23
N TYR A 31 12.16 25.49 1.16
CA TYR A 31 12.65 24.11 1.10
C TYR A 31 13.76 23.85 2.11
N GLU A 32 14.64 24.82 2.38
CA GLU A 32 15.66 24.71 3.43
C GLU A 32 15.01 24.40 4.79
N HIS A 33 14.08 25.23 5.24
CA HIS A 33 13.40 25.06 6.53
C HIS A 33 12.56 23.77 6.57
N PHE A 34 11.78 23.54 5.52
CA PHE A 34 10.84 22.42 5.48
C PHE A 34 11.56 21.06 5.43
N LEU A 35 12.71 20.97 4.75
CA LEU A 35 13.55 19.77 4.71
C LEU A 35 14.35 19.56 6.00
N ASP A 36 14.66 20.63 6.74
CA ASP A 36 15.34 20.54 8.04
C ASP A 36 14.41 20.12 9.20
N GLY A 37 13.11 20.03 8.93
CA GLY A 37 12.10 19.48 9.85
C GLY A 37 11.22 20.55 10.50
N THR A 38 11.32 21.80 10.05
CA THR A 38 10.35 22.84 10.41
C THR A 38 8.99 22.51 9.80
N ASN A 39 7.91 22.87 10.50
CA ASN A 39 6.57 22.63 9.98
C ASN A 39 6.26 23.53 8.77
N PHE A 40 5.25 23.14 8.01
CA PHE A 40 4.84 23.79 6.78
C PHE A 40 4.54 25.29 7.00
N GLY A 41 3.77 25.62 8.05
CA GLY A 41 3.39 27.00 8.36
C GLY A 41 4.59 27.89 8.69
N GLU A 42 5.49 27.43 9.55
CA GLU A 42 6.71 28.14 9.93
C GLU A 42 7.67 28.30 8.75
N SER A 43 7.78 27.28 7.89
CA SER A 43 8.63 27.33 6.69
C SER A 43 8.12 28.38 5.69
N ILE A 44 6.79 28.49 5.53
CA ILE A 44 6.16 29.55 4.71
C ILE A 44 6.39 30.93 5.32
N LEU A 45 6.24 31.07 6.64
CA LEU A 45 6.46 32.34 7.33
C LEU A 45 7.90 32.82 7.14
N ALA A 46 8.88 31.92 7.29
CA ALA A 46 10.29 32.21 7.05
C ALA A 46 10.54 32.64 5.61
N ALA A 47 10.01 31.91 4.63
CA ALA A 47 10.14 32.23 3.21
C ALA A 47 9.53 33.59 2.85
N ARG A 48 8.34 33.90 3.40
CA ARG A 48 7.70 35.22 3.21
C ARG A 48 8.53 36.34 3.81
N GLY A 49 9.06 36.15 5.02
CA GLY A 49 9.92 37.11 5.70
C GLY A 49 11.18 37.41 4.90
N ALA A 50 11.93 36.38 4.52
CA ALA A 50 13.16 36.52 3.73
C ALA A 50 12.90 37.23 2.39
N THR A 51 11.80 36.89 1.72
CA THR A 51 11.42 37.51 0.44
C THR A 51 11.01 38.96 0.61
N PHE A 52 10.27 39.30 1.69
CA PHE A 52 9.89 40.68 2.00
C PHE A 52 11.12 41.55 2.32
N ASP A 53 12.04 41.02 3.11
CA ASP A 53 13.24 41.76 3.52
C ASP A 53 14.18 42.03 2.33
N ALA A 54 14.36 41.06 1.44
CA ALA A 54 15.25 41.18 0.27
C ALA A 54 14.61 41.90 -0.93
N PHE A 55 13.30 41.75 -1.12
CA PHE A 55 12.55 42.27 -2.28
C PHE A 55 11.34 43.11 -1.86
N GLY A 56 11.50 44.02 -0.90
CA GLY A 56 10.41 44.84 -0.37
C GLY A 56 9.71 45.77 -1.38
N SER A 57 10.29 45.98 -2.57
CA SER A 57 9.65 46.69 -3.69
C SER A 57 8.72 45.80 -4.54
N SER A 58 8.76 44.47 -4.35
CA SER A 58 7.91 43.50 -5.03
C SER A 58 6.83 42.97 -4.09
N ASN A 59 5.66 42.63 -4.64
CA ASN A 59 4.59 41.94 -3.91
C ASN A 59 4.69 40.41 -4.00
N THR A 60 5.79 39.85 -4.56
CA THR A 60 6.01 38.39 -4.71
C THR A 60 5.84 37.64 -3.39
N TRP A 61 6.34 38.17 -2.27
CA TRP A 61 6.20 37.55 -0.95
C TRP A 61 4.72 37.30 -0.58
N GLY A 62 3.81 38.13 -1.11
CA GLY A 62 2.37 38.09 -0.90
C GLY A 62 1.67 37.05 -1.79
N ALA A 63 2.24 36.73 -2.95
CA ALA A 63 1.60 35.99 -4.03
C ALA A 63 1.26 34.54 -3.68
N TYR A 64 2.02 33.92 -2.79
CA TYR A 64 1.93 32.48 -2.53
C TYR A 64 0.73 32.10 -1.63
N GLN A 65 -0.36 31.67 -2.24
CA GLN A 65 -1.49 31.08 -1.55
C GLN A 65 -1.11 29.66 -1.06
N CYS A 66 -1.29 29.43 0.24
CA CYS A 66 -0.86 28.19 0.90
C CYS A 66 -2.07 27.51 1.53
N TYR A 67 -2.33 26.26 1.16
CA TYR A 67 -3.46 25.45 1.63
C TYR A 67 -2.97 24.13 2.22
N GLY A 68 -3.69 23.60 3.22
CA GLY A 68 -3.38 22.33 3.85
C GLY A 68 -3.19 22.45 5.36
N ASP A 69 -2.42 21.53 5.93
CA ASP A 69 -2.13 21.43 7.36
C ASP A 69 -0.88 22.26 7.73
N PRO A 70 -1.00 23.39 8.47
CA PRO A 70 0.15 24.20 8.86
C PRO A 70 1.14 23.46 9.76
N GLY A 71 0.66 22.48 10.52
CA GLY A 71 1.48 21.65 11.41
C GLY A 71 2.17 20.48 10.70
N PHE A 72 1.98 20.33 9.38
CA PHE A 72 2.58 19.25 8.63
C PHE A 72 4.11 19.38 8.63
N VAL A 73 4.80 18.30 8.96
CA VAL A 73 6.26 18.19 8.94
C VAL A 73 6.62 17.08 7.98
N LEU A 74 7.65 17.29 7.14
CA LEU A 74 8.16 16.21 6.31
C LEU A 74 8.70 15.08 7.20
N PRO A 75 8.22 13.84 7.04
CA PRO A 75 8.76 12.71 7.77
C PRO A 75 10.24 12.55 7.40
N ARG A 76 11.15 12.94 8.30
CA ARG A 76 12.56 12.65 8.11
C ARG A 76 12.70 11.13 8.14
N PRO A 77 13.36 10.48 7.17
CA PRO A 77 13.82 9.13 7.39
C PRO A 77 14.71 9.20 8.62
N GLN A 78 14.26 8.62 9.73
CA GLN A 78 15.09 8.57 10.93
C GLN A 78 16.42 7.98 10.50
N ARG A 79 17.49 8.76 10.66
CA ARG A 79 18.86 8.26 10.62
C ARG A 79 18.85 7.06 11.57
N SER A 80 18.99 5.88 11.01
CA SER A 80 18.68 4.60 11.63
C SER A 80 19.58 4.33 12.84
N VAL A 81 19.17 4.81 14.01
CA VAL A 81 19.38 4.03 15.22
C VAL A 81 18.28 3.00 15.15
N ALA A 82 18.60 1.78 14.71
CA ALA A 82 17.64 0.68 14.60
C ALA A 82 16.84 0.61 15.91
N PRO A 83 15.56 1.04 15.94
CA PRO A 83 14.79 0.91 17.16
C PRO A 83 14.68 -0.59 17.40
N LYS A 84 15.01 -1.04 18.63
CA LYS A 84 14.72 -2.43 19.04
C LYS A 84 13.27 -2.70 18.62
N ALA A 85 13.09 -3.57 17.64
CA ALA A 85 11.80 -3.74 17.00
C ALA A 85 10.79 -4.11 18.07
N LYS A 86 9.85 -3.20 18.36
CA LYS A 86 8.80 -3.45 19.34
C LYS A 86 8.08 -4.75 18.92
N PRO A 87 7.76 -5.64 19.86
CA PRO A 87 7.00 -6.84 19.53
C PRO A 87 5.67 -6.43 18.90
N ALA A 88 5.27 -7.12 17.83
CA ALA A 88 3.96 -6.92 17.22
C ALA A 88 2.89 -7.34 18.25
N ASN A 89 2.21 -6.37 18.86
CA ASN A 89 1.16 -6.58 19.84
C ASN A 89 -0.15 -5.98 19.31
N TYR A 90 -1.17 -6.82 19.22
CA TYR A 90 -2.51 -6.49 18.72
C TYR A 90 -3.61 -6.84 19.72
N ASP A 91 -3.27 -7.07 20.99
CA ASP A 91 -4.24 -7.45 22.04
C ASP A 91 -5.29 -6.35 22.33
N HIS A 92 -5.10 -5.14 21.80
CA HIS A 92 -6.04 -4.03 21.91
C HIS A 92 -7.11 -4.02 20.81
N TYR A 93 -7.00 -4.85 19.78
CA TYR A 93 -8.05 -4.98 18.75
C TYR A 93 -9.23 -5.75 19.32
N LEU A 94 -10.40 -5.12 19.24
CA LEU A 94 -11.67 -5.61 19.77
C LEU A 94 -12.59 -6.12 18.65
N ALA A 95 -12.28 -5.82 17.38
CA ALA A 95 -13.08 -6.23 16.23
C ALA A 95 -12.25 -6.81 15.07
N ALA A 96 -12.87 -7.74 14.33
CA ALA A 96 -12.33 -8.32 13.10
C ALA A 96 -11.99 -7.25 12.03
N SER A 97 -12.75 -6.16 11.97
CA SER A 97 -12.50 -5.06 11.02
C SER A 97 -11.17 -4.34 11.28
N GLU A 98 -10.70 -4.27 12.53
CA GLU A 98 -9.41 -3.66 12.86
C GLU A 98 -8.25 -4.50 12.33
N VAL A 99 -8.38 -5.83 12.42
CA VAL A 99 -7.45 -6.79 11.81
C VAL A 99 -7.43 -6.62 10.29
N LEU A 100 -8.59 -6.49 9.65
CA LEU A 100 -8.69 -6.29 8.20
C LEU A 100 -7.96 -5.01 7.76
N CYS A 101 -8.25 -3.87 8.40
CA CYS A 101 -7.57 -2.61 8.14
C CYS A 101 -6.04 -2.73 8.29
N GLU A 102 -5.60 -3.46 9.31
CA GLU A 102 -4.17 -3.66 9.56
C GLU A 102 -3.51 -4.57 8.50
N LEU A 103 -4.19 -5.65 8.07
CA LEU A 103 -3.71 -6.52 6.99
C LEU A 103 -3.65 -5.75 5.66
N GLU A 104 -4.62 -4.91 5.35
CA GLU A 104 -4.60 -4.02 4.19
C GLU A 104 -3.43 -3.04 4.25
N ARG A 105 -3.21 -2.41 5.41
CA ARG A 105 -2.06 -1.53 5.64
C ARG A 105 -0.73 -2.24 5.42
N LEU A 106 -0.58 -3.46 5.95
CA LEU A 106 0.62 -4.28 5.78
C LEU A 106 0.82 -4.70 4.32
N THR A 107 -0.26 -4.99 3.59
CA THR A 107 -0.24 -5.35 2.16
C THR A 107 0.19 -4.15 1.31
N LEU A 108 -0.35 -2.97 1.58
CA LEU A 108 0.06 -1.74 0.90
C LEU A 108 1.54 -1.44 1.17
N ARG A 109 1.99 -1.61 2.41
CA ARG A 109 3.41 -1.46 2.76
C ARG A 109 4.28 -2.45 1.98
N ALA A 110 3.86 -3.72 1.87
CA ALA A 110 4.57 -4.76 1.15
C ALA A 110 4.85 -4.36 -0.30
N ARG A 111 3.81 -3.88 -1.00
CA ARG A 111 3.87 -3.44 -2.40
C ARG A 111 4.95 -2.40 -2.66
N HIS A 112 5.15 -1.47 -1.72
CA HIS A 112 6.09 -0.37 -1.88
C HIS A 112 7.48 -0.67 -1.29
N ALA A 113 7.56 -1.53 -0.26
CA ALA A 113 8.79 -1.71 0.52
C ALA A 113 9.71 -2.82 0.00
N LEU A 114 9.21 -3.82 -0.74
CA LEU A 114 9.99 -5.01 -1.10
C LEU A 114 11.31 -4.71 -1.84
N ALA A 115 11.35 -3.65 -2.66
CA ALA A 115 12.54 -3.27 -3.41
C ALA A 115 13.53 -2.40 -2.60
N LEU A 116 13.07 -1.80 -1.50
CA LEU A 116 13.78 -0.75 -0.78
C LEU A 116 14.27 -1.20 0.61
N ASP A 117 13.62 -2.20 1.21
CA ASP A 117 13.85 -2.61 2.60
C ASP A 117 14.06 -4.13 2.70
N LYS A 118 15.30 -4.53 3.03
CA LYS A 118 15.71 -5.93 3.19
C LYS A 118 15.01 -6.62 4.37
N ASP A 119 14.53 -5.87 5.36
CA ASP A 119 13.86 -6.40 6.55
C ASP A 119 12.33 -6.43 6.39
N ALA A 120 11.77 -5.92 5.28
CA ALA A 120 10.33 -5.82 5.06
C ALA A 120 9.61 -7.17 5.19
N THR A 121 10.21 -8.24 4.64
CA THR A 121 9.65 -9.60 4.73
C THR A 121 9.60 -10.08 6.18
N ALA A 122 10.69 -9.96 6.92
CA ALA A 122 10.76 -10.40 8.32
C ALA A 122 9.82 -9.59 9.22
N TYR A 123 9.66 -8.30 8.94
CA TYR A 123 8.68 -7.44 9.59
C TYR A 123 7.26 -7.95 9.34
N ALA A 124 6.86 -8.13 8.08
CA ALA A 124 5.51 -8.53 7.76
C ALA A 124 5.16 -9.93 8.25
N GLU A 125 6.10 -10.88 8.21
CA GLU A 125 5.88 -12.21 8.77
C GLU A 125 5.61 -12.17 10.27
N ARG A 126 6.36 -11.33 11.01
CA ARG A 126 6.13 -11.15 12.45
C ARG A 126 4.74 -10.60 12.73
N HIS A 127 4.34 -9.57 11.99
CA HIS A 127 3.05 -8.92 12.15
C HIS A 127 1.89 -9.85 11.72
N ALA A 128 2.03 -10.54 10.58
CA ALA A 128 1.06 -11.53 10.12
C ALA A 128 0.87 -12.67 11.13
N LYS A 129 1.96 -13.19 11.71
CA LYS A 129 1.89 -14.25 12.72
C LYS A 129 1.17 -13.79 14.00
N ALA A 130 1.42 -12.56 14.44
CA ALA A 130 0.75 -11.99 15.61
C ALA A 130 -0.76 -11.78 15.37
N LEU A 131 -1.13 -11.26 14.20
CA LEU A 131 -2.53 -11.09 13.81
C LEU A 131 -3.24 -12.43 13.64
N GLN A 132 -2.58 -13.43 13.07
CA GLN A 132 -3.14 -14.77 12.91
C GLN A 132 -3.42 -15.40 14.28
N ALA A 133 -2.46 -15.34 15.21
CA ALA A 133 -2.65 -15.82 16.58
C ALA A 133 -3.79 -15.08 17.31
N LEU A 134 -3.94 -13.78 17.08
CA LEU A 134 -5.09 -13.02 17.58
C LEU A 134 -6.40 -13.56 17.00
N CYS A 135 -6.48 -13.73 15.68
CA CYS A 135 -7.68 -14.24 14.99
C CYS A 135 -8.05 -15.65 15.44
N GLU A 136 -7.07 -16.51 15.68
CA GLU A 136 -7.28 -17.86 16.21
C GLU A 136 -7.88 -17.79 17.62
N ARG A 137 -7.31 -16.98 18.51
CA ARG A 137 -7.83 -16.80 19.89
C ARG A 137 -9.24 -16.21 19.93
N GLN A 138 -9.54 -15.28 19.05
CA GLN A 138 -10.85 -14.60 18.99
C GLN A 138 -11.88 -15.33 18.11
N GLY A 139 -11.49 -16.43 17.45
CA GLY A 139 -12.37 -17.18 16.54
C GLY A 139 -12.66 -16.50 15.20
N TRP A 140 -11.92 -15.45 14.85
CA TRP A 140 -12.09 -14.69 13.60
C TRP A 140 -11.40 -15.35 12.40
N ILE A 141 -10.48 -16.29 12.61
CA ILE A 141 -9.69 -16.93 11.54
C ILE A 141 -10.53 -17.75 10.55
N GLY A 142 -11.81 -18.00 10.86
CA GLY A 142 -12.76 -18.66 9.96
C GLY A 142 -13.51 -17.73 9.00
N GLN A 143 -13.37 -16.40 9.15
CA GLN A 143 -14.06 -15.45 8.28
C GLN A 143 -13.38 -15.38 6.91
N GLY A 144 -14.17 -15.49 5.84
CA GLY A 144 -13.68 -15.47 4.46
C GLY A 144 -12.86 -14.21 4.12
N ASN A 145 -13.31 -13.03 4.53
CA ASN A 145 -12.62 -11.76 4.31
C ASN A 145 -11.26 -11.67 5.01
N ILE A 146 -11.12 -12.21 6.23
CA ILE A 146 -9.85 -12.24 6.96
C ILE A 146 -8.87 -13.18 6.26
N LEU A 147 -9.34 -14.37 5.87
CA LEU A 147 -8.54 -15.33 5.13
C LEU A 147 -8.09 -14.74 3.78
N GLU A 148 -8.97 -14.04 3.07
CA GLU A 148 -8.63 -13.31 1.85
C GLU A 148 -7.55 -12.25 2.08
N ALA A 149 -7.66 -11.45 3.16
CA ALA A 149 -6.69 -10.43 3.50
C ALA A 149 -5.31 -11.01 3.86
N PHE A 150 -5.27 -12.17 4.55
CA PHE A 150 -4.01 -12.91 4.76
C PHE A 150 -3.42 -13.42 3.44
N GLY A 151 -4.27 -13.94 2.54
CA GLY A 151 -3.85 -14.37 1.20
C GLY A 151 -3.21 -13.24 0.41
N ALA A 152 -3.83 -12.06 0.42
CA ALA A 152 -3.30 -10.86 -0.23
C ALA A 152 -1.94 -10.45 0.34
N LEU A 153 -1.80 -10.43 1.67
CA LEU A 153 -0.53 -10.11 2.32
C LEU A 153 0.56 -11.10 1.91
N LYS A 154 0.27 -12.41 1.91
CA LYS A 154 1.25 -13.45 1.53
C LYS A 154 1.65 -13.37 0.06
N ALA A 155 0.71 -13.03 -0.82
CA ALA A 155 0.96 -12.85 -2.25
C ALA A 155 2.03 -11.78 -2.51
N GLU A 156 1.98 -10.64 -1.80
CA GLU A 156 2.94 -9.55 -1.98
C GLU A 156 4.38 -9.92 -1.59
N TYR A 157 4.56 -10.88 -0.67
CA TYR A 157 5.89 -11.37 -0.28
C TYR A 157 6.37 -12.58 -1.09
N ASN A 158 5.76 -12.85 -2.25
CA ASN A 158 6.06 -14.02 -3.11
C ASN A 158 5.90 -15.38 -2.39
N ARG A 159 5.10 -15.43 -1.32
CA ARG A 159 4.76 -16.68 -0.60
C ARG A 159 3.55 -17.35 -1.24
N HIS A 160 3.72 -17.78 -2.50
CA HIS A 160 2.61 -18.25 -3.34
C HIS A 160 1.86 -19.45 -2.72
N ASP A 161 2.55 -20.41 -2.09
CA ASP A 161 1.91 -21.57 -1.47
C ASP A 161 0.96 -21.18 -0.33
N ASP A 162 1.42 -20.30 0.56
CA ASP A 162 0.61 -19.83 1.68
C ASP A 162 -0.57 -19.00 1.18
N ALA A 163 -0.35 -18.14 0.18
CA ALA A 163 -1.42 -17.35 -0.42
C ALA A 163 -2.51 -18.25 -1.02
N VAL A 164 -2.13 -19.32 -1.71
CA VAL A 164 -3.05 -20.33 -2.26
C VAL A 164 -3.87 -21.01 -1.15
N ASP A 165 -3.23 -21.44 -0.04
CA ASP A 165 -3.96 -22.02 1.10
C ASP A 165 -5.01 -21.06 1.66
N PHE A 166 -4.61 -19.82 1.91
CA PHE A 166 -5.50 -18.79 2.45
C PHE A 166 -6.67 -18.48 1.52
N TYR A 167 -6.43 -18.31 0.20
CA TYR A 167 -7.50 -18.06 -0.75
C TYR A 167 -8.46 -19.24 -0.90
N ARG A 168 -7.96 -20.49 -0.90
CA ARG A 168 -8.83 -21.67 -0.91
C ARG A 168 -9.73 -21.72 0.32
N ARG A 169 -9.17 -21.45 1.50
CA ARG A 169 -9.93 -21.40 2.74
C ARG A 169 -10.93 -20.24 2.76
N ALA A 170 -10.55 -19.08 2.22
CA ALA A 170 -11.45 -17.93 2.10
C ALA A 170 -12.68 -18.25 1.25
N LEU A 171 -12.47 -18.88 0.08
CA LEU A 171 -13.55 -19.28 -0.83
C LEU A 171 -14.42 -20.42 -0.29
N ALA A 172 -13.87 -21.26 0.61
CA ALA A 172 -14.61 -22.32 1.29
C ALA A 172 -15.34 -21.84 2.56
N ALA A 173 -15.13 -20.59 2.99
CA ALA A 173 -15.74 -20.07 4.21
C ALA A 173 -17.27 -19.96 4.06
N PRO A 174 -18.05 -20.45 5.04
CA PRO A 174 -19.51 -20.51 4.93
C PRO A 174 -20.22 -19.16 5.11
N ASP A 175 -19.48 -18.12 5.50
CA ASP A 175 -20.00 -16.79 5.82
C ASP A 175 -20.17 -15.89 4.58
N ALA A 176 -19.74 -16.37 3.41
CA ALA A 176 -19.76 -15.64 2.13
C ALA A 176 -19.12 -14.24 2.18
N SER A 177 -18.20 -14.01 3.13
CA SER A 177 -17.56 -12.70 3.31
C SER A 177 -16.34 -12.52 2.40
N ALA A 178 -15.78 -13.60 1.87
CA ALA A 178 -14.74 -13.53 0.85
C ALA A 178 -15.31 -12.91 -0.43
N SER A 179 -14.54 -11.98 -1.00
CA SER A 179 -14.90 -11.33 -2.24
C SER A 179 -14.79 -12.31 -3.42
N ARG A 180 -15.53 -12.01 -4.49
CA ARG A 180 -15.39 -12.75 -5.74
C ARG A 180 -14.01 -12.58 -6.38
N LYS A 181 -13.29 -11.50 -6.03
CA LYS A 181 -11.92 -11.26 -6.48
C LYS A 181 -10.94 -12.31 -5.93
N ALA A 182 -11.26 -12.95 -4.80
CA ALA A 182 -10.45 -14.04 -4.27
C ALA A 182 -10.29 -15.22 -5.26
N GLU A 183 -11.29 -15.49 -6.12
CA GLU A 183 -11.19 -16.50 -7.19
C GLU A 183 -10.08 -16.12 -8.20
N GLU A 184 -10.01 -14.84 -8.58
CA GLU A 184 -9.02 -14.32 -9.54
C GLU A 184 -7.63 -14.25 -8.92
N GLN A 185 -7.53 -13.85 -7.66
CA GLN A 185 -6.24 -13.84 -6.96
C GLN A 185 -5.72 -15.26 -6.70
N LEU A 186 -6.59 -16.24 -6.44
CA LEU A 186 -6.20 -17.64 -6.38
C LEU A 186 -5.60 -18.10 -7.72
N ALA A 187 -6.28 -17.84 -8.83
CA ALA A 187 -5.80 -18.14 -10.18
C ALA A 187 -4.44 -17.48 -10.49
N ASN A 188 -4.27 -16.20 -10.12
CA ASN A 188 -3.00 -15.48 -10.24
C ASN A 188 -1.88 -16.17 -9.43
N MET A 189 -2.14 -16.55 -8.18
CA MET A 189 -1.14 -17.22 -7.34
C MET A 189 -0.79 -18.63 -7.84
N LEU A 190 -1.77 -19.41 -8.32
CA LEU A 190 -1.54 -20.71 -8.95
C LEU A 190 -0.66 -20.58 -10.19
N THR A 191 -0.92 -19.59 -11.05
CA THR A 191 -0.09 -19.30 -12.24
C THR A 191 1.34 -18.95 -11.85
N ARG A 192 1.53 -18.09 -10.85
CA ARG A 192 2.86 -17.73 -10.33
C ARG A 192 3.59 -18.93 -9.74
N ARG A 193 2.88 -19.81 -9.04
CA ARG A 193 3.43 -21.04 -8.49
C ARG A 193 3.81 -22.05 -9.58
N ALA A 194 2.97 -22.20 -10.61
CA ALA A 194 3.25 -23.04 -11.77
C ALA A 194 4.55 -22.64 -12.46
N LYS A 195 4.78 -21.32 -12.63
CA LYS A 195 6.04 -20.80 -13.16
C LYS A 195 7.25 -21.22 -12.31
N VAL A 196 7.15 -21.11 -10.99
CA VAL A 196 8.24 -21.55 -10.09
C VAL A 196 8.51 -23.05 -10.23
N LEU A 197 7.47 -23.88 -10.34
CA LEU A 197 7.64 -25.33 -10.54
C LEU A 197 8.30 -25.64 -11.89
N ALA A 198 7.89 -24.97 -12.96
CA ALA A 198 8.47 -25.10 -14.29
C ALA A 198 9.96 -24.71 -14.29
N ASP A 199 10.33 -23.61 -13.61
CA ASP A 199 11.72 -23.17 -13.45
C ASP A 199 12.56 -24.23 -12.69
N THR A 200 11.94 -25.00 -11.79
CA THR A 200 12.57 -26.13 -11.08
C THR A 200 12.49 -27.48 -11.81
N SER A 201 12.09 -27.49 -13.09
CA SER A 201 11.91 -28.69 -13.93
C SER A 201 10.79 -29.66 -13.50
N ASP A 202 9.84 -29.22 -12.66
CA ASP A 202 8.61 -29.96 -12.37
C ASP A 202 7.48 -29.53 -13.31
N THR A 203 7.56 -29.99 -14.56
CA THR A 203 6.59 -29.66 -15.60
C THR A 203 5.21 -30.27 -15.30
N ALA A 204 5.16 -31.45 -14.69
CA ALA A 204 3.91 -32.13 -14.39
C ALA A 204 3.11 -31.38 -13.31
N GLY A 205 3.78 -30.94 -12.23
CA GLY A 205 3.17 -30.10 -11.22
C GLY A 205 2.74 -28.72 -11.75
N ALA A 206 3.56 -28.12 -12.61
CA ALA A 206 3.22 -26.84 -13.24
C ALA A 206 1.93 -26.93 -14.08
N LEU A 207 1.81 -27.96 -14.94
CA LEU A 207 0.62 -28.17 -15.76
C LEU A 207 -0.63 -28.42 -14.91
N ALA A 208 -0.53 -29.21 -13.83
CA ALA A 208 -1.66 -29.46 -12.95
C ALA A 208 -2.22 -28.16 -12.31
N LEU A 209 -1.34 -27.21 -11.93
CA LEU A 209 -1.77 -25.92 -11.40
C LEU A 209 -2.39 -25.01 -12.48
N LEU A 210 -1.93 -25.10 -13.73
CA LEU A 210 -2.53 -24.38 -14.85
C LEU A 210 -3.91 -24.94 -15.22
N ASP A 211 -4.08 -26.26 -15.19
CA ASP A 211 -5.39 -26.91 -15.39
C ASP A 211 -6.40 -26.47 -14.31
N GLU A 212 -5.96 -26.42 -13.04
CA GLU A 212 -6.79 -25.90 -11.95
C GLU A 212 -7.15 -24.42 -12.16
N THR A 213 -6.18 -23.62 -12.61
CA THR A 213 -6.38 -22.20 -12.93
C THR A 213 -7.43 -22.04 -14.04
N ALA A 214 -7.33 -22.80 -15.12
CA ALA A 214 -8.29 -22.80 -16.21
C ALA A 214 -9.69 -23.20 -15.72
N ALA A 215 -9.80 -24.22 -14.86
CA ALA A 215 -11.08 -24.63 -14.29
C ALA A 215 -11.74 -23.52 -13.44
N ILE A 216 -10.97 -22.83 -12.60
CA ILE A 216 -11.45 -21.69 -11.79
C ILE A 216 -11.93 -20.55 -12.71
N LEU A 217 -11.18 -20.26 -13.76
CA LEU A 217 -11.47 -19.16 -14.69
C LEU A 217 -12.58 -19.49 -15.71
N ALA A 218 -12.83 -20.78 -16.00
CA ALA A 218 -13.86 -21.25 -16.92
C ALA A 218 -15.28 -21.15 -16.35
N VAL A 219 -15.44 -20.93 -15.03
CA VAL A 219 -16.76 -20.70 -14.42
C VAL A 219 -17.31 -19.34 -14.86
N ASP A 220 -17.90 -19.32 -16.05
CA ASP A 220 -18.63 -18.20 -16.60
C ASP A 220 -20.11 -18.33 -16.20
N SER A 221 -20.68 -17.26 -15.66
CA SER A 221 -22.10 -17.22 -15.31
C SER A 221 -22.73 -16.13 -16.15
N ARG A 222 -23.97 -16.33 -16.62
CA ARG A 222 -24.71 -15.31 -17.40
C ARG A 222 -24.89 -13.97 -16.66
N TYR A 223 -24.54 -13.90 -15.37
CA TYR A 223 -24.54 -12.69 -14.53
C TYR A 223 -23.13 -12.21 -14.14
N ARG A 224 -22.06 -12.76 -14.74
CA ARG A 224 -20.65 -12.53 -14.39
C ARG A 224 -19.87 -12.09 -15.64
N PRO A 225 -19.95 -10.82 -16.07
CA PRO A 225 -19.08 -10.33 -17.14
C PRO A 225 -17.62 -10.49 -16.71
N ALA A 226 -16.78 -11.01 -17.61
CA ALA A 226 -15.37 -11.25 -17.33
C ALA A 226 -14.64 -9.92 -17.01
N SER A 227 -13.95 -9.87 -15.87
CA SER A 227 -13.08 -8.74 -15.53
C SER A 227 -11.87 -8.71 -16.47
N ALA A 228 -11.24 -7.54 -16.63
CA ALA A 228 -10.01 -7.42 -17.41
C ALA A 228 -8.88 -8.32 -16.86
N GLU A 229 -8.83 -8.48 -15.54
CA GLU A 229 -7.89 -9.39 -14.86
C GLU A 229 -8.19 -10.85 -15.21
N ARG A 230 -9.45 -11.28 -15.18
CA ARG A 230 -9.87 -12.64 -15.54
C ARG A 230 -9.50 -13.01 -16.97
N LEU A 231 -9.79 -12.12 -17.93
CA LEU A 231 -9.44 -12.33 -19.34
C LEU A 231 -7.92 -12.41 -19.53
N SER A 232 -7.16 -11.56 -18.82
CA SER A 232 -5.70 -11.58 -18.88
C SER A 232 -5.11 -12.88 -18.33
N LEU A 233 -5.69 -13.41 -17.23
CA LEU A 233 -5.28 -14.68 -16.65
C LEU A 233 -5.63 -15.88 -17.53
N GLN A 234 -6.80 -15.88 -18.16
CA GLN A 234 -7.18 -16.93 -19.14
C GLN A 234 -6.16 -16.99 -20.29
N ALA A 235 -5.85 -15.84 -20.88
CA ALA A 235 -4.86 -15.76 -21.95
C ALA A 235 -3.43 -16.12 -21.51
N ALA A 236 -3.11 -15.99 -20.22
CA ALA A 236 -1.81 -16.38 -19.66
C ALA A 236 -1.73 -17.88 -19.37
N ALA A 237 -2.83 -18.52 -18.97
CA ALA A 237 -2.89 -19.96 -18.71
C ALA A 237 -2.87 -20.79 -20.01
N ASP A 238 -3.40 -20.25 -21.12
CA ASP A 238 -3.44 -20.92 -22.42
C ASP A 238 -2.09 -20.91 -23.19
N LYS A 239 -1.06 -20.19 -22.69
CA LYS A 239 0.25 -20.02 -23.33
C LYS A 239 1.32 -20.94 -22.76
#